data_AF-A0AAP2HMX8-F1
#
_entry.id   AF-A0AAP2HMX8-F1
#
_cell.length_a   1.000
_cell.length_b   1.000
_cell.length_c   1.000
_cell.angle_alpha   90.00
_cell.angle_beta   90.00
_cell.angle_gamma   90.00
#
_symmetry.space_group_name_H-M   'P 1'
#
loop_
_entity.id
_entity.type
_entity.pdbx_description
1 polymer ?
#
loop_
_entity_poly.entity_id
_entity_poly.type
_entity_poly.pdbx_seq_one_letter_code
_entity_poly.pdbx_strand_id
1 'polypeptide(L)'
;MSHALCWGQDIDFANHPSALYRGSLHIPKYYKKTDSGWRDDDGKLVEPPVINFAGKYHIGVHSCGMECRYYTLSDLSTGKDLNSLDMFSSNGKAPNKIQDGRSYITELLSKADSKMLVAKYYIDASNGKPAECRERKFILDDNLKMVAIPNSFSSCKTEN
;
A
#
# COMPACT_ATOMS: atom_id res chain seq x y z
N MET A 1 19.57 11.21 10.48
CA MET A 1 18.96 10.41 9.40
C MET A 1 17.73 11.15 8.94
N SER A 2 17.83 11.86 7.81
CA SER A 2 16.73 12.69 7.30
C SER A 2 15.87 11.83 6.38
N HIS A 3 14.72 11.37 6.89
CA HIS A 3 13.70 10.78 6.03
C HIS A 3 13.03 11.93 5.28
N ALA A 4 12.98 11.86 3.95
CA ALA A 4 12.23 12.81 3.14
C ALA A 4 10.74 12.70 3.48
N LEU A 5 10.23 13.68 4.23
CA LEU A 5 8.81 13.78 4.60
C LEU A 5 8.00 14.09 3.33
N CYS A 6 7.33 13.09 2.77
CA CYS A 6 6.48 13.23 1.59
C CYS A 6 5.00 13.35 2.00
N TRP A 7 4.56 14.54 2.40
CA TRP A 7 3.15 14.82 2.65
C TRP A 7 2.39 15.09 1.33
N GLY A 8 1.09 14.76 1.31
CA GLY A 8 0.31 14.47 0.11
C GLY A 8 -0.07 15.66 -0.76
N GLN A 9 0.12 15.51 -2.06
CA GLN A 9 -0.57 16.28 -3.09
C GLN A 9 -2.09 16.02 -3.04
N ASP A 10 -2.90 16.86 -3.69
CA ASP A 10 -4.25 16.52 -4.17
C ASP A 10 -4.18 15.28 -5.08
N ILE A 11 -4.09 14.12 -4.46
CA ILE A 11 -4.29 12.84 -5.09
C ILE A 11 -5.78 12.77 -5.37
N ASP A 12 -6.14 12.91 -6.64
CA ASP A 12 -7.53 13.00 -7.08
C ASP A 12 -8.24 11.63 -7.07
N PHE A 13 -8.34 11.04 -5.89
CA PHE A 13 -9.09 9.82 -5.61
C PHE A 13 -10.57 9.95 -6.03
N ALA A 14 -11.10 11.18 -6.05
CA ALA A 14 -12.49 11.46 -6.41
C ALA A 14 -12.81 11.16 -7.88
N ASN A 15 -11.82 11.22 -8.79
CA ASN A 15 -12.00 10.83 -10.20
C ASN A 15 -12.19 9.33 -10.41
N HIS A 16 -11.95 8.51 -9.39
CA HIS A 16 -12.05 7.06 -9.46
C HIS A 16 -12.93 6.51 -8.33
N PRO A 17 -14.22 6.89 -8.26
CA PRO A 17 -15.05 6.59 -7.11
C PRO A 17 -15.37 5.09 -7.01
N SER A 18 -15.59 4.64 -5.77
CA SER A 18 -16.12 3.32 -5.46
C SER A 18 -17.21 3.43 -4.40
N ALA A 19 -18.29 2.67 -4.57
CA ALA A 19 -19.36 2.62 -3.58
C ALA A 19 -18.88 1.88 -2.33
N LEU A 20 -19.06 2.50 -1.16
CA LEU A 20 -18.75 1.87 0.12
C LEU A 20 -19.74 0.74 0.41
N TYR A 21 -19.21 -0.44 0.71
CA TYR A 21 -19.97 -1.58 1.23
C TYR A 21 -20.49 -1.26 2.63
N ARG A 22 -21.78 -1.51 2.85
CA ARG A 22 -22.50 -1.18 4.09
C ARG A 22 -22.99 -2.41 4.86
N GLY A 23 -22.66 -3.62 4.39
CA GLY A 23 -23.01 -4.86 5.08
C GLY A 23 -22.07 -5.16 6.25
N SER A 24 -22.27 -6.31 6.88
CA SER A 24 -21.40 -6.78 7.96
C SER A 24 -19.99 -7.06 7.44
N LEU A 25 -18.98 -6.57 8.15
CA LEU A 25 -17.59 -6.82 7.78
C LEU A 25 -17.16 -8.22 8.20
N HIS A 26 -16.61 -8.96 7.25
CA HIS A 26 -16.00 -10.26 7.43
C HIS A 26 -14.49 -10.07 7.59
N ILE A 27 -14.03 -9.91 8.82
CA ILE A 27 -12.61 -9.77 9.12
C ILE A 27 -11.91 -11.12 8.94
N PRO A 28 -10.81 -11.22 8.18
CA PRO A 28 -10.05 -12.45 8.08
C PRO A 28 -9.65 -13.01 9.44
N LYS A 29 -9.77 -14.33 9.62
CA LYS A 29 -9.64 -15.00 10.93
C LYS A 29 -8.27 -14.87 11.59
N TYR A 30 -7.23 -14.55 10.81
CA TYR A 30 -5.89 -14.35 11.32
C TYR A 30 -5.74 -13.02 12.08
N TYR A 31 -6.59 -12.02 11.80
CA TYR A 31 -6.65 -10.81 12.61
C TYR A 31 -7.35 -11.09 13.93
N LYS A 32 -6.68 -10.77 15.04
CA LYS A 32 -7.21 -10.95 16.39
C LYS A 32 -7.29 -9.62 17.10
N LYS A 33 -8.47 -9.25 17.58
CA LYS A 33 -8.63 -8.12 18.50
C LYS A 33 -8.19 -8.54 19.90
N THR A 34 -7.29 -7.78 20.50
CA THR A 34 -6.82 -7.93 21.88
C THR A 34 -7.07 -6.64 22.65
N ASP A 35 -6.84 -6.67 23.97
CA ASP A 35 -6.94 -5.46 24.81
C ASP A 35 -5.97 -4.37 24.36
N SER A 36 -4.82 -4.77 23.80
CA SER A 36 -3.77 -3.87 23.32
C SER A 36 -3.98 -3.35 21.89
N GLY A 37 -5.04 -3.76 21.20
CA GLY A 37 -5.28 -3.46 19.78
C GLY A 37 -5.38 -4.71 18.91
N TRP A 38 -5.32 -4.51 17.59
CA TRP A 38 -5.40 -5.60 16.61
C TRP A 38 -4.03 -6.25 16.40
N ARG A 39 -4.05 -7.56 16.16
CA ARG A 39 -2.86 -8.38 15.95
C ARG A 39 -3.00 -9.19 14.66
N ASP A 40 -1.91 -9.36 13.92
CA ASP A 40 -1.83 -10.32 12.81
C ASP A 40 -1.60 -11.77 13.31
N ASP A 41 -1.39 -12.72 12.40
CA ASP A 41 -1.09 -14.12 12.72
C ASP A 41 0.24 -14.32 13.45
N ASP A 42 1.23 -13.46 13.19
CA ASP A 42 2.51 -13.39 13.91
C ASP A 42 2.38 -12.77 15.32
N GLY A 43 1.21 -12.22 15.67
CA GLY A 43 0.99 -11.53 16.93
C GLY A 43 1.59 -10.12 16.99
N LYS A 44 1.92 -9.51 15.85
CA LYS A 44 2.38 -8.13 15.75
C LYS A 44 1.20 -7.17 15.79
N LEU A 45 1.40 -6.00 16.39
CA LEU A 45 0.38 -4.95 16.38
C LEU A 45 0.16 -4.43 14.96
N VAL A 46 -1.10 -4.31 14.58
CA VAL A 46 -1.54 -3.82 13.28
C VAL A 46 -2.70 -2.84 13.45
N GLU A 47 -2.91 -2.02 12.42
CA GLU A 47 -4.09 -1.16 12.35
C GLU A 47 -5.39 -1.99 12.31
N PRO A 48 -6.51 -1.46 12.80
CA PRO A 48 -7.80 -2.12 12.69
C PRO A 48 -8.15 -2.47 11.24
N PRO A 49 -8.63 -3.69 10.95
CA PRO A 49 -9.07 -4.07 9.63
C PRO A 49 -10.39 -3.39 9.28
N VAL A 50 -10.26 -2.23 8.63
CA VAL A 50 -11.37 -1.39 8.13
C VAL A 50 -11.31 -1.29 6.61
N ILE A 51 -12.44 -0.94 5.98
CA ILE A 51 -12.47 -0.60 4.56
C ILE A 51 -11.62 0.66 4.35
N ASN A 52 -10.49 0.52 3.67
CA ASN A 52 -9.58 1.61 3.34
C ASN A 52 -9.26 1.68 1.84
N PHE A 53 -9.86 0.80 1.02
CA PHE A 53 -9.66 0.78 -0.42
C PHE A 53 -10.87 0.23 -1.19
N ALA A 54 -11.15 0.86 -2.34
CA ALA A 54 -12.02 0.37 -3.41
C ALA A 54 -13.41 -0.14 -2.95
N GLY A 55 -13.97 0.50 -1.93
CA GLY A 55 -15.35 0.33 -1.49
C GLY A 55 -15.56 -0.78 -0.46
N LYS A 56 -14.71 -1.80 -0.46
CA LYS A 56 -14.92 -2.99 0.39
C LYS A 56 -13.66 -3.70 0.84
N TYR A 57 -12.49 -3.20 0.44
CA TYR A 57 -11.24 -3.89 0.71
C TYR A 57 -10.46 -3.22 1.84
N HIS A 58 -9.72 -4.06 2.55
CA HIS A 58 -8.71 -3.66 3.51
C HIS A 58 -7.33 -3.96 2.95
N ILE A 59 -6.50 -2.92 2.82
CA ILE A 59 -5.07 -3.03 2.60
C ILE A 59 -4.40 -3.14 3.98
N GLY A 60 -3.89 -4.33 4.27
CA GLY A 60 -3.04 -4.58 5.43
C GLY A 60 -1.57 -4.35 5.07
N VAL A 61 -0.82 -3.73 5.97
CA VAL A 61 0.62 -3.52 5.83
C VAL A 61 1.33 -4.38 6.86
N HIS A 62 2.27 -5.18 6.40
CA HIS A 62 3.01 -6.10 7.25
C HIS A 62 4.51 -5.89 7.07
N SER A 63 5.24 -6.01 8.18
CA SER A 63 6.70 -6.04 8.15
C SER A 63 7.21 -7.38 8.63
N CYS A 64 8.19 -7.93 7.91
CA CYS A 64 8.86 -9.18 8.30
C CYS A 64 10.32 -8.97 8.79
N GLY A 65 10.69 -7.73 9.15
CA GLY A 65 12.03 -7.37 9.62
C GLY A 65 12.71 -6.36 8.70
N MET A 66 14.06 -6.33 8.74
CA MET A 66 14.88 -5.32 8.06
C MET A 66 14.57 -5.26 6.55
N GLU A 67 14.01 -4.13 6.11
CA GLU A 67 13.63 -3.82 4.71
C GLU A 67 12.58 -4.76 4.08
N CYS A 68 11.87 -5.53 4.91
CA CYS A 68 10.75 -6.35 4.47
C CYS A 68 9.42 -5.64 4.68
N ARG A 69 8.68 -5.42 3.58
CA ARG A 69 7.32 -4.89 3.59
C ARG A 69 6.47 -5.65 2.58
N TYR A 70 5.39 -6.25 3.05
CA TYR A 70 4.41 -6.89 2.19
C TYR A 70 3.00 -6.40 2.52
N TYR A 71 2.11 -6.55 1.55
CA TYR A 71 0.74 -6.04 1.62
C TYR A 71 -0.25 -7.16 1.42
N THR A 72 -1.32 -7.17 2.22
CA THR A 72 -2.47 -8.03 2.00
C THR A 72 -3.64 -7.19 1.49
N LEU A 73 -4.42 -7.75 0.56
CA LEU A 73 -5.69 -7.17 0.16
C LEU A 73 -6.82 -8.10 0.55
N SER A 74 -7.59 -7.74 1.58
CA SER A 74 -8.70 -8.54 2.08
C SER A 74 -10.03 -7.95 1.63
N ASP A 75 -10.89 -8.77 1.00
CA ASP A 75 -12.27 -8.41 0.71
C ASP A 75 -13.11 -8.55 1.98
N LEU A 76 -13.42 -7.43 2.65
CA LEU A 76 -14.19 -7.45 3.89
C LEU A 76 -15.68 -7.77 3.69
N SER A 77 -16.17 -7.90 2.46
CA SER A 77 -17.51 -8.43 2.20
C SER A 77 -17.56 -9.95 2.25
N THR A 78 -16.41 -10.64 2.19
CA THR A 78 -16.34 -12.12 2.19
C THR A 78 -15.31 -12.70 3.16
N GLY A 79 -14.36 -11.90 3.64
CA GLY A 79 -13.25 -12.31 4.50
C GLY A 79 -12.14 -13.06 3.76
N LYS A 80 -12.07 -12.96 2.43
CA LYS A 80 -11.06 -13.61 1.59
C LYS A 80 -9.95 -12.66 1.20
N ASP A 81 -8.73 -13.18 1.12
CA ASP A 81 -7.59 -12.43 0.61
C ASP A 81 -7.42 -12.56 -0.89
N LEU A 82 -6.82 -11.52 -1.48
CA LEU A 82 -6.50 -11.38 -2.89
C LEU A 82 -5.00 -11.10 -3.03
N ASN A 83 -4.43 -11.58 -4.13
CA ASN A 83 -3.01 -11.41 -4.48
C ASN A 83 -2.74 -10.16 -5.33
N SER A 84 -3.71 -9.25 -5.42
CA SER A 84 -3.64 -8.07 -6.29
C SER A 84 -2.48 -7.12 -5.95
N LEU A 85 -1.98 -7.16 -4.71
CA LEU A 85 -0.92 -6.28 -4.22
C LEU A 85 0.47 -6.95 -4.17
N ASP A 86 0.60 -8.20 -4.61
CA ASP A 86 1.87 -8.95 -4.57
C ASP A 86 3.00 -8.19 -5.28
N MET A 87 2.69 -7.48 -6.36
CA MET A 87 3.66 -6.68 -7.12
C MET A 87 4.32 -5.54 -6.33
N PHE A 88 3.75 -5.14 -5.18
CA PHE A 88 4.29 -4.08 -4.32
C PHE A 88 5.07 -4.63 -3.12
N SER A 89 5.00 -5.94 -2.87
CA SER A 89 5.58 -6.60 -1.71
C SER A 89 7.06 -6.95 -1.94
N SER A 90 7.90 -6.81 -0.91
CA SER A 90 9.22 -7.41 -0.86
C SER A 90 9.15 -8.76 -0.14
N ASN A 91 9.91 -9.75 -0.63
CA ASN A 91 9.92 -11.11 -0.06
C ASN A 91 10.87 -11.27 1.14
N GLY A 92 11.40 -10.16 1.67
CA GLY A 92 12.32 -10.14 2.82
C GLY A 92 13.68 -10.80 2.60
N LYS A 93 13.95 -11.38 1.42
CA LYS A 93 15.24 -12.01 1.10
C LYS A 93 16.29 -11.00 0.62
N ALA A 94 15.82 -9.95 -0.06
CA ALA A 94 16.66 -8.86 -0.52
C ALA A 94 15.84 -7.56 -0.61
N PRO A 95 16.49 -6.38 -0.48
CA PRO A 95 15.84 -5.10 -0.73
C PRO A 95 15.33 -5.03 -2.17
N ASN A 96 14.19 -4.39 -2.36
CA ASN A 96 13.75 -4.05 -3.72
C ASN A 96 14.73 -3.05 -4.32
N LYS A 97 15.18 -3.28 -5.56
CA LYS A 97 16.16 -2.42 -6.22
C LYS A 97 15.63 -1.88 -7.53
N ILE A 98 15.95 -0.62 -7.82
CA ILE A 98 15.76 -0.06 -9.15
C ILE A 98 16.93 -0.45 -10.06
N GLN A 99 16.82 -0.17 -11.36
CA GLN A 99 17.80 -0.58 -12.37
C GLN A 99 19.24 -0.10 -12.09
N ASP A 100 19.42 1.02 -11.38
CA ASP A 100 20.74 1.53 -11.01
C ASP A 100 21.31 0.95 -9.69
N GLY A 101 20.64 -0.06 -9.14
CA GLY A 101 21.09 -0.82 -7.97
C GLY A 101 20.73 -0.22 -6.62
N ARG A 102 20.13 0.98 -6.58
CA ARG A 102 19.65 1.59 -5.32
C ARG A 102 18.44 0.86 -4.77
N SER A 103 18.43 0.67 -3.46
CA SER A 103 17.29 0.09 -2.74
C SER A 103 16.12 1.06 -2.69
N TYR A 104 14.91 0.52 -2.57
CA TYR A 104 13.72 1.32 -2.32
C TYR A 104 12.68 0.60 -1.45
N ILE A 105 11.88 1.39 -0.74
CA ILE A 105 10.70 0.93 -0.02
C ILE A 105 9.45 1.47 -0.71
N THR A 106 8.44 0.62 -0.81
CA THR A 106 7.12 0.99 -1.33
C THR A 106 6.23 1.45 -0.17
N GLU A 107 5.40 2.45 -0.42
CA GLU A 107 4.26 2.84 0.40
C GLU A 107 3.02 2.93 -0.48
N LEU A 108 1.88 2.47 0.02
CA LEU A 108 0.62 2.49 -0.71
C LEU A 108 -0.34 3.47 -0.05
N LEU A 109 -0.85 4.40 -0.84
CA LEU A 109 -1.89 5.35 -0.43
C LEU A 109 -3.21 4.97 -1.11
N SER A 110 -4.27 4.89 -0.32
CA SER A 110 -5.61 4.52 -0.77
C SER A 110 -6.68 5.37 -0.08
N LYS A 111 -7.89 5.34 -0.62
CA LYS A 111 -9.10 5.80 0.06
C LYS A 111 -10.19 4.75 -0.02
N ALA A 112 -11.00 4.68 1.04
CA ALA A 112 -12.10 3.72 1.16
C ALA A 112 -13.08 3.81 -0.01
N ASP A 113 -13.36 5.01 -0.49
CA ASP A 113 -14.32 5.33 -1.54
C ASP A 113 -13.69 5.51 -2.92
N SER A 114 -12.48 4.98 -3.15
CA SER A 114 -11.79 5.10 -4.43
C SER A 114 -11.16 3.78 -4.89
N LYS A 115 -11.28 3.48 -6.18
CA LYS A 115 -10.59 2.36 -6.84
C LYS A 115 -9.12 2.68 -7.16
N MET A 116 -8.67 3.91 -6.91
CA MET A 116 -7.30 4.32 -7.17
C MET A 116 -6.37 4.02 -5.99
N LEU A 117 -5.18 3.55 -6.32
CA LEU A 117 -4.06 3.32 -5.42
C LEU A 117 -2.87 4.14 -5.91
N VAL A 118 -2.16 4.80 -5.01
CA VAL A 118 -0.88 5.44 -5.33
C VAL A 118 0.23 4.68 -4.66
N ALA A 119 1.18 4.17 -5.43
CA ALA A 119 2.41 3.59 -4.92
C ALA A 119 3.49 4.66 -4.92
N LYS A 120 4.00 5.00 -3.74
CA LYS A 120 5.20 5.81 -3.54
C LYS A 120 6.41 4.89 -3.37
N TYR A 121 7.50 5.23 -4.02
CA TYR A 121 8.77 4.52 -3.97
C TYR A 121 9.82 5.47 -3.40
N TYR A 122 10.25 5.18 -2.17
CA TYR A 122 11.32 5.91 -1.49
C TYR A 122 12.65 5.23 -1.82
N ILE A 123 13.45 5.86 -2.67
CA ILE A 123 14.71 5.34 -3.18
C ILE A 123 15.86 5.92 -2.36
N ASP A 124 16.72 5.06 -1.85
CA ASP A 124 17.82 5.46 -0.96
C ASP A 124 18.92 6.23 -1.69
N ALA A 125 19.62 7.10 -0.96
CA ALA A 125 20.85 7.72 -1.44
C ALA A 125 21.97 6.67 -1.50
N SER A 126 22.56 6.46 -2.68
CA SER A 126 23.69 5.55 -2.88
C SER A 126 24.35 5.83 -4.24
N ASN A 127 25.58 5.34 -4.43
CA ASN A 127 26.36 5.50 -5.66
C ASN A 127 26.53 6.97 -6.10
N GLY A 128 26.71 7.89 -5.13
CA GLY A 128 26.84 9.33 -5.39
C GLY A 128 25.56 10.04 -5.83
N LYS A 129 24.41 9.35 -5.83
CA LYS A 129 23.10 9.92 -6.14
C LYS A 129 22.34 10.24 -4.85
N PRO A 130 21.59 11.36 -4.80
CA PRO A 130 20.74 11.68 -3.67
C PRO A 130 19.57 10.69 -3.56
N ALA A 131 18.92 10.70 -2.39
CA ALA A 131 17.65 9.99 -2.21
C ALA A 131 16.59 10.61 -3.14
N GLU A 132 15.69 9.78 -3.65
CA GLU A 132 14.62 10.19 -4.55
C GLU A 132 13.28 9.63 -4.05
N CYS A 133 12.20 10.37 -4.30
CA CYS A 133 10.86 9.83 -4.16
C CYS A 133 10.21 9.84 -5.54
N ARG A 134 9.67 8.69 -5.94
CA ARG A 134 8.88 8.53 -7.16
C ARG A 134 7.51 7.99 -6.81
N GLU A 135 6.51 8.28 -7.62
CA GLU A 135 5.16 7.75 -7.44
C GLU A 135 4.57 7.27 -8.75
N ARG A 136 3.61 6.34 -8.63
CA ARG A 136 2.80 5.85 -9.75
C ARG A 136 1.38 5.55 -9.29
N LYS A 137 0.41 5.88 -10.14
CA LYS A 137 -1.01 5.64 -9.86
C LYS A 137 -1.49 4.37 -10.55
N PHE A 138 -2.35 3.63 -9.86
CA PHE A 138 -2.95 2.38 -10.31
C PHE A 138 -4.45 2.38 -10.03
N ILE A 139 -5.20 1.63 -10.81
CA ILE A 139 -6.62 1.33 -10.58
C ILE A 139 -6.76 -0.17 -10.34
N LEU A 140 -7.59 -0.55 -9.36
CA LEU A 140 -8.08 -1.93 -9.26
C LEU A 140 -9.18 -2.15 -10.31
N ASP A 141 -8.90 -2.99 -11.30
CA ASP A 141 -9.85 -3.32 -12.35
C ASP A 141 -10.92 -4.33 -11.88
N ASP A 142 -11.90 -4.60 -12.73
CA ASP A 142 -13.00 -5.52 -12.41
C ASP A 142 -12.55 -6.99 -12.33
N ASN A 143 -11.35 -7.32 -12.82
CA ASN A 143 -10.70 -8.63 -12.66
C ASN A 143 -9.82 -8.72 -11.40
N LEU A 144 -9.90 -7.72 -10.52
CA LEU A 144 -9.12 -7.63 -9.28
C LEU A 144 -7.62 -7.53 -9.53
N LYS A 145 -7.20 -6.89 -10.64
CA LYS A 145 -5.79 -6.64 -10.96
C LYS A 145 -5.47 -5.16 -10.82
N MET A 146 -4.24 -4.87 -10.41
CA MET A 146 -3.73 -3.51 -10.36
C MET A 146 -3.21 -3.10 -11.74
N VAL A 147 -3.88 -2.13 -12.36
CA VAL A 147 -3.52 -1.61 -13.68
C VAL A 147 -2.95 -0.21 -13.53
N ALA A 148 -1.76 0.02 -14.05
CA ALA A 148 -1.14 1.34 -14.00
C ALA A 148 -1.90 2.35 -14.87
N ILE A 149 -2.17 3.53 -14.32
CA ILE A 149 -2.70 4.66 -15.09
C ILE A 149 -1.56 5.15 -16.03
N PRO A 150 -1.79 5.26 -17.35
CA PRO A 150 -0.79 5.77 -18.27
C PRO A 150 -0.28 7.16 -17.85
N ASN A 151 1.02 7.42 -18.08
CA ASN A 151 1.66 8.71 -17.81
C ASN A 151 1.54 9.23 -16.36
N SER A 152 1.23 8.34 -15.40
CA SER A 152 1.12 8.68 -13.97
C SER A 152 2.41 8.54 -13.18
N PHE A 153 3.50 8.16 -13.84
CA PHE A 153 4.81 8.02 -13.19
C PHE A 153 5.48 9.39 -13.09
N SER A 154 5.80 9.82 -11.88
CA SER A 154 6.41 11.12 -11.62
C SER A 154 7.28 11.09 -10.37
N SER A 155 8.08 12.14 -10.15
CA SER A 155 8.64 12.38 -8.82
C SER A 155 7.52 12.68 -7.83
N CYS A 156 7.69 12.28 -6.57
CA CYS A 156 6.81 12.76 -5.51
C CYS A 156 6.99 14.27 -5.40
N LYS A 157 5.89 15.01 -5.27
CA LYS A 157 6.00 16.44 -4.98
C LYS A 157 6.44 16.62 -3.53
N THR A 158 7.55 17.31 -3.33
CA THR A 158 7.86 18.02 -2.09
C THR A 158 7.20 19.39 -2.18
N GLU A 159 6.30 19.72 -1.26
CA GLU A 159 5.97 21.13 -1.04
C GLU A 159 7.21 21.84 -0.46
N ASN A 160 7.50 23.03 -0.99
CA ASN A 160 8.43 23.98 -0.37
C ASN A 160 7.78 24.64 0.84
#